data_AF-A0A1F5S5A9-F1
#
_entry.id   AF-A0A1F5S5A9-F1
#
_cell.length_a   1.000
_cell.length_b   1.000
_cell.length_c   1.000
_cell.angle_alpha   90.00
_cell.angle_beta   90.00
_cell.angle_gamma   90.00
#
_symmetry.space_group_name_H-M   'P 1'
#
loop_
_entity.id
_entity.type
_entity.pdbx_description
1 polymer ?
#
loop_
_entity_poly.entity_id
_entity_poly.type
_entity_poly.pdbx_seq_one_letter_code
_entity_poly.pdbx_strand_id
1 'polypeptide(L)'
;MPDIKITNLYKKFDKNRQVIENLNLSMKQGEILSILGPNGCGKSTLLNVISALPIIFAGLRIALSLSLVVAIASEMIIGGTRGLGKKIMDDMVVYNLTEMYAIIILIGSLGFISNKLFSVLENKIIHWKGHN
;
A
#
# COMPACT_ATOMS: atom_id res chain seq x y z
N MET A 1 22.59 1.43 -11.48
CA MET A 1 21.29 1.18 -12.16
C MET A 1 20.43 2.45 -11.99
N PRO A 2 19.43 2.75 -12.84
CA PRO A 2 18.56 3.92 -12.60
C PRO A 2 17.71 3.71 -11.35
N ASP A 3 17.69 4.70 -10.45
CA ASP A 3 16.96 4.63 -9.17
C ASP A 3 15.48 5.00 -9.32
N ILE A 4 15.14 5.79 -10.35
CA ILE A 4 13.76 6.07 -10.74
C ILE A 4 13.56 5.56 -12.16
N LYS A 5 12.61 4.65 -12.36
CA LYS A 5 12.18 4.19 -13.67
C LYS A 5 10.66 4.21 -13.76
N ILE A 6 10.16 5.13 -14.57
CA ILE A 6 8.74 5.25 -14.93
C ILE A 6 8.61 4.63 -16.31
N THR A 7 7.75 3.62 -16.44
CA THR A 7 7.43 3.01 -17.73
C THR A 7 5.96 3.13 -18.00
N ASN A 8 5.61 3.55 -19.20
CA ASN A 8 4.24 3.56 -19.69
C ASN A 8 3.26 4.34 -18.80
N LEU A 9 3.68 5.51 -18.30
CA LEU A 9 2.81 6.31 -17.44
C LEU A 9 1.68 6.94 -18.26
N TYR A 10 0.46 6.68 -17.84
CA TYR A 10 -0.76 7.26 -18.38
C TYR A 10 -1.50 8.05 -17.31
N LYS A 11 -1.91 9.28 -17.65
CA LYS A 11 -2.76 10.10 -16.80
C LYS A 11 -3.77 10.87 -17.62
N LYS A 12 -5.04 10.65 -17.31
CA LYS A 12 -6.19 11.36 -17.87
C LYS A 12 -6.94 12.08 -16.74
N PHE A 13 -7.30 13.34 -16.96
CA PHE A 13 -8.23 14.09 -16.13
C PHE A 13 -9.58 14.15 -16.85
N ASP A 14 -10.62 13.62 -16.20
CA ASP A 14 -11.99 13.54 -16.71
C ASP A 14 -12.12 12.89 -18.12
N LYS A 15 -13.34 12.83 -18.70
CA LYS A 15 -13.62 12.10 -19.94
C LYS A 15 -12.85 12.60 -21.17
N ASN A 16 -12.39 13.85 -21.21
CA ASN A 16 -11.82 14.45 -22.43
C ASN A 16 -10.40 15.03 -22.34
N ARG A 17 -9.70 14.99 -21.19
CA ARG A 17 -8.36 15.59 -21.10
C ARG A 17 -7.29 14.58 -20.73
N GLN A 18 -6.71 13.95 -21.75
CA GLN A 18 -5.49 13.17 -21.59
C GLN A 18 -4.30 14.12 -21.44
N VAL A 19 -3.54 13.97 -20.36
CA VAL A 19 -2.46 14.89 -19.98
C VAL A 19 -1.09 14.21 -20.08
N ILE A 20 -1.03 12.91 -19.82
CA ILE A 20 0.19 12.10 -19.97
C ILE A 20 -0.18 10.82 -20.72
N GLU A 21 0.57 10.55 -21.78
CA GLU A 21 0.43 9.36 -22.63
C GLU A 21 1.79 8.70 -22.79
N ASN A 22 1.90 7.40 -22.48
CA ASN A 22 3.10 6.60 -22.77
C ASN A 22 4.43 7.21 -22.27
N LEU A 23 4.42 7.93 -21.14
CA LEU A 23 5.65 8.57 -20.67
C LEU A 23 6.58 7.52 -20.05
N ASN A 24 7.78 7.40 -20.64
CA ASN A 24 8.87 6.59 -20.12
C ASN A 24 9.99 7.53 -19.66
N LEU A 25 10.38 7.44 -18.40
CA LEU A 25 11.42 8.27 -17.80
C LEU A 25 12.33 7.41 -16.93
N SER A 26 13.64 7.57 -17.09
CA SER A 26 14.62 6.95 -16.21
C SER A 26 15.57 8.01 -15.67
N MET A 27 15.74 8.07 -14.36
CA MET A 27 16.73 8.91 -13.69
C MET A 27 17.60 8.07 -12.76
N LYS A 28 18.87 8.43 -12.66
CA LYS A 28 19.81 7.92 -11.65
C LYS A 28 19.88 8.87 -10.46
N GLN A 29 20.29 8.36 -9.31
CA GLN A 29 20.53 9.19 -8.13
C GLN A 29 21.61 10.23 -8.41
N GLY A 30 21.33 11.47 -8.02
CA GLY A 30 22.20 12.63 -8.26
C GLY A 30 21.96 13.35 -9.61
N GLU A 31 21.11 12.82 -10.50
CA GLU A 31 20.76 13.52 -11.74
C GLU A 31 19.74 14.65 -11.48
N ILE A 32 19.98 15.81 -12.09
CA ILE A 32 19.01 16.93 -12.10
C ILE A 32 18.23 16.84 -13.41
N LEU A 33 16.94 16.54 -13.31
CA LEU A 33 16.02 16.53 -14.46
C LEU A 33 15.25 17.86 -14.54
N SER A 34 15.39 18.56 -15.67
CA SER A 34 14.53 19.69 -16.01
C SER A 34 13.41 19.24 -16.93
N ILE A 35 12.15 19.55 -16.58
CA ILE A 35 10.97 19.23 -17.38
C ILE A 35 10.53 20.51 -18.10
N LEU A 36 10.67 20.55 -19.42
CA LEU A 36 10.33 21.68 -20.26
C LEU A 36 9.10 21.40 -21.14
N GLY A 37 8.40 22.45 -21.56
CA GLY A 37 7.28 22.36 -22.49
C GLY A 37 6.30 23.53 -22.37
N PRO A 38 5.26 23.60 -23.21
CA PRO A 38 4.24 24.65 -23.15
C PRO A 38 3.31 24.53 -21.93
N ASN A 39 2.63 25.62 -21.56
CA ASN A 39 1.64 25.59 -20.50
C ASN A 39 0.52 24.59 -20.83
N GLY A 40 0.14 23.77 -19.84
CA GLY A 40 -0.89 22.74 -20.02
C GLY A 40 -0.43 21.39 -20.55
N CYS A 41 0.87 21.19 -20.83
CA CYS A 41 1.40 19.90 -21.33
C CYS A 41 1.61 18.82 -20.25
N GLY A 42 1.18 19.06 -19.00
CA GLY A 42 1.21 18.03 -17.95
C GLY A 42 2.44 17.99 -17.03
N LYS A 43 3.33 19.00 -17.06
CA LYS A 43 4.53 19.04 -16.19
C LYS A 43 4.22 18.95 -14.70
N SER A 44 3.35 19.83 -14.21
CA SER A 44 2.94 19.81 -12.79
C SER A 44 2.17 18.52 -12.46
N THR A 45 1.42 17.97 -13.40
CA THR A 45 0.76 16.67 -13.24
C THR A 45 1.77 15.55 -13.05
N LEU A 46 2.81 15.51 -13.87
CA LEU A 46 3.87 14.50 -13.77
C LEU A 46 4.57 14.59 -12.40
N LEU A 47 4.98 15.80 -11.99
CA LEU A 47 5.61 16.03 -10.69
C LEU A 47 4.71 15.60 -9.53
N ASN A 48 3.41 15.94 -9.58
CA ASN A 48 2.45 15.55 -8.55
C ASN A 48 2.27 14.03 -8.46
N VAL A 49 2.26 13.32 -9.59
CA VAL A 49 2.15 11.86 -9.58
C VAL A 49 3.39 11.21 -8.96
N ILE A 50 4.59 11.69 -9.32
CA ILE A 50 5.85 11.16 -8.79
C ILE A 50 5.97 11.44 -7.28
N SER A 51 5.61 12.64 -6.83
CA SER A 51 5.72 13.02 -5.41
C SER A 51 4.64 12.38 -4.52
N ALA A 52 3.44 12.12 -5.06
CA ALA A 52 2.35 11.52 -4.29
C ALA A 52 2.52 10.00 -4.09
N LEU A 53 3.22 9.31 -5.00
CA LEU A 53 3.31 7.85 -4.98
C LEU A 53 3.84 7.30 -3.64
N PRO A 54 4.96 7.79 -3.07
CA PRO A 54 5.46 7.28 -1.78
C PRO A 54 4.49 7.49 -0.62
N ILE A 55 3.75 8.61 -0.64
CA ILE A 55 2.77 8.96 0.41
C ILE A 55 1.56 8.01 0.34
N ILE A 56 1.07 7.71 -0.87
CA ILE A 56 -0.04 6.78 -1.08
C ILE A 56 0.32 5.37 -0.57
N PHE A 57 1.53 4.88 -0.87
CA PHE A 57 1.98 3.58 -0.38
C PHE A 57 2.11 3.54 1.15
N ALA A 58 2.62 4.61 1.77
CA ALA A 58 2.68 4.72 3.22
C ALA A 58 1.28 4.71 3.86
N GLY A 59 0.34 5.47 3.28
CA GLY A 59 -1.06 5.51 3.74
C GLY A 59 -1.75 4.15 3.61
N LEU A 60 -1.56 3.47 2.48
CA LEU A 60 -2.11 2.13 2.24
C LEU A 60 -1.62 1.12 3.27
N ARG A 61 -0.31 1.14 3.60
CA ARG A 61 0.28 0.26 4.61
C ARG A 61 -0.35 0.44 5.99
N ILE A 62 -0.57 1.68 6.42
CA ILE A 62 -1.21 1.99 7.72
C ILE A 62 -2.67 1.56 7.70
N ALA A 63 -3.41 1.87 6.63
CA ALA A 63 -4.81 1.54 6.49
C ALA A 63 -5.05 0.02 6.53
N LEU A 64 -4.20 -0.77 5.86
CA LEU A 64 -4.31 -2.23 5.87
C LEU A 64 -4.14 -2.83 7.26
N SER A 65 -3.09 -2.42 7.98
CA SER A 65 -2.84 -2.88 9.35
C SER A 65 -4.01 -2.53 10.27
N LEU A 66 -4.50 -1.29 10.20
CA LEU A 66 -5.63 -0.85 11.02
C LEU A 66 -6.93 -1.59 10.64
N SER A 67 -7.19 -1.79 9.35
CA SER A 67 -8.38 -2.49 8.87
C SER A 67 -8.44 -3.94 9.36
N LEU A 68 -7.30 -4.63 9.40
CA LEU A 68 -7.21 -6.01 9.86
C LEU A 68 -7.54 -6.11 11.36
N VAL A 69 -6.98 -5.22 12.17
CA VAL A 69 -7.26 -5.16 13.62
C VAL A 69 -8.74 -4.84 13.87
N VAL A 70 -9.27 -3.83 13.18
CA VAL A 70 -10.68 -3.42 13.34
C VAL A 70 -11.63 -4.51 12.86
N ALA A 71 -11.33 -5.21 11.77
CA ALA A 71 -12.16 -6.31 11.27
C ALA A 71 -12.22 -7.48 12.27
N ILE A 72 -11.09 -7.85 12.87
CA ILE A 72 -11.07 -8.92 13.88
C ILE A 72 -11.81 -8.48 15.15
N ALA A 73 -11.57 -7.25 15.61
CA ALA A 73 -12.27 -6.71 16.77
C ALA A 73 -13.79 -6.60 16.54
N SER A 74 -14.22 -6.23 15.32
CA SER A 74 -15.64 -6.16 14.99
C SER A 74 -16.31 -7.54 14.94
N GLU A 75 -15.60 -8.57 14.43
CA GLU A 75 -16.06 -9.96 14.51
C GLU A 75 -16.24 -10.44 15.95
N MET A 76 -15.39 -9.98 16.88
CA MET A 76 -15.49 -10.31 18.31
C MET A 76 -16.66 -9.60 18.99
N ILE A 77 -16.84 -8.29 18.74
CA ILE A 77 -17.85 -7.50 19.45
C ILE A 77 -19.26 -7.76 18.92
N ILE A 78 -19.42 -7.82 17.60
CA ILE A 78 -20.75 -7.84 16.96
C ILE A 78 -21.29 -9.26 16.84
N GLY A 79 -20.44 -10.29 16.97
CA GLY A 79 -20.87 -11.68 16.94
C GLY A 79 -21.38 -12.10 15.56
N GLY A 80 -20.49 -12.10 14.56
CA GLY A 80 -20.81 -12.60 13.21
C GLY A 80 -21.02 -14.12 13.18
N THR A 81 -21.71 -14.66 12.16
CA THR A 81 -21.90 -16.11 12.02
C THR A 81 -20.63 -16.88 11.65
N ARG A 82 -19.62 -16.18 11.08
CA ARG A 82 -18.33 -16.72 10.65
C ARG A 82 -17.25 -15.64 10.84
N GLY A 83 -16.04 -16.04 11.25
CA GLY A 83 -14.91 -15.12 11.44
C GLY A 83 -13.82 -15.72 12.34
N LEU A 84 -12.58 -15.25 12.21
CA LEU A 84 -11.48 -15.66 13.08
C LEU A 84 -11.64 -15.05 14.48
N GLY A 85 -12.11 -13.80 14.57
CA GLY A 85 -12.42 -13.15 15.85
C GLY A 85 -13.57 -13.84 16.58
N LYS A 86 -14.58 -14.28 15.83
CA LYS A 86 -15.68 -15.08 16.36
C LYS A 86 -15.20 -16.45 16.86
N LYS A 87 -14.33 -17.13 16.11
CA LYS A 87 -13.76 -18.42 16.54
C LYS A 87 -12.96 -18.29 17.84
N ILE A 88 -12.21 -17.20 18.01
CA ILE A 88 -11.54 -16.87 19.29
C ILE A 88 -12.57 -16.75 20.43
N MET A 89 -13.71 -16.09 20.19
CA MET A 89 -14.76 -15.97 21.20
C MET A 89 -15.45 -17.31 21.50
N ASP A 90 -15.77 -18.09 20.47
CA ASP A 90 -16.38 -19.41 20.62
C ASP A 90 -15.45 -20.33 21.44
N ASP A 91 -14.15 -20.38 21.08
CA ASP A 91 -13.12 -21.17 21.77
C ASP A 91 -12.88 -20.68 23.22
N MET A 92 -13.02 -19.37 23.47
CA MET A 92 -12.98 -18.81 24.83
C MET A 92 -14.17 -19.28 25.67
N VAL A 93 -15.38 -19.29 25.11
CA VAL A 93 -16.61 -19.71 25.81
C VAL A 93 -16.56 -21.20 26.15
N VAL A 94 -16.03 -22.04 25.25
CA VAL A 94 -15.86 -23.48 25.50
C VAL A 94 -14.54 -23.84 26.20
N TYR A 95 -13.73 -22.84 26.57
CA TYR A 95 -12.41 -23.00 27.20
C TYR A 95 -11.40 -23.86 26.41
N ASN A 96 -11.51 -23.89 25.08
CA ASN A 96 -10.53 -24.55 24.21
C ASN A 96 -9.33 -23.63 23.96
N LEU A 97 -8.46 -23.53 24.97
CA LEU A 97 -7.28 -22.66 24.94
C LEU A 97 -6.33 -23.00 23.78
N THR A 98 -6.23 -24.28 23.42
CA THR A 98 -5.34 -24.74 22.35
C THR A 98 -5.73 -24.16 21.00
N GLU A 99 -7.00 -24.23 20.61
CA GLU A 99 -7.47 -23.65 19.35
C GLU A 99 -7.43 -22.11 19.38
N MET A 100 -7.81 -21.50 20.52
CA MET A 100 -7.76 -20.05 20.69
C MET A 100 -6.35 -19.50 20.46
N TYR A 101 -5.33 -20.07 21.11
CA TYR A 101 -3.95 -19.64 20.93
C TYR A 101 -3.43 -19.92 19.52
N ALA A 102 -3.82 -21.05 18.89
CA ALA A 102 -3.45 -21.33 17.51
C ALA A 102 -3.97 -20.25 16.55
N ILE A 103 -5.20 -19.79 16.74
CA ILE A 103 -5.80 -18.72 15.91
C ILE A 103 -5.13 -17.37 16.18
N ILE A 104 -4.85 -17.03 17.44
CA ILE A 104 -4.16 -15.79 17.80
C ILE A 104 -2.77 -15.73 17.14
N ILE A 105 -2.00 -16.81 17.22
CA ILE A 105 -0.69 -16.91 16.57
C ILE A 105 -0.83 -16.80 15.05
N LEU A 106 -1.83 -17.48 14.47
CA LEU A 106 -2.09 -17.43 13.03
C LEU A 106 -2.42 -16.01 12.55
N ILE A 107 -3.31 -15.29 13.26
CA ILE A 107 -3.63 -13.89 12.98
C ILE A 107 -2.39 -12.99 13.11
N GLY A 108 -1.62 -13.15 14.19
CA GLY A 108 -0.40 -12.36 14.41
C GLY A 108 0.62 -12.58 13.31
N SER A 109 0.81 -13.83 12.89
CA SER A 109 1.69 -14.17 11.77
C SER A 109 1.16 -13.62 10.43
N LEU A 110 -0.15 -13.69 10.19
CA LEU A 110 -0.78 -13.13 8.98
C LEU A 110 -0.61 -11.60 8.92
N GLY A 111 -0.83 -10.91 10.04
CA GLY A 111 -0.61 -9.46 10.14
C GLY A 111 0.85 -9.09 9.89
N PHE A 112 1.79 -9.83 10.48
CA PHE A 112 3.23 -9.62 10.25
C PHE A 112 3.62 -9.88 8.78
N ILE A 113 3.14 -10.97 8.19
CA ILE A 113 3.39 -11.32 6.78
C ILE A 113 2.80 -10.26 5.86
N SER A 114 1.57 -9.82 6.10
CA SER A 114 0.91 -8.77 5.32
C SER A 114 1.72 -7.46 5.38
N ASN A 115 2.12 -7.02 6.57
CA ASN A 115 2.93 -5.82 6.74
C ASN A 115 4.32 -5.95 6.06
N LYS A 116 4.97 -7.11 6.20
CA LYS A 116 6.27 -7.38 5.56
C LYS A 116 6.14 -7.43 4.03
N LEU A 117 5.10 -8.07 3.50
CA LEU A 117 4.81 -8.13 2.07
C LEU A 117 4.62 -6.73 1.50
N PHE A 118 3.85 -5.88 2.19
CA PHE A 118 3.65 -4.49 1.78
C PHE A 118 4.94 -3.66 1.85
N SER A 119 5.77 -3.86 2.87
CA SER A 119 7.08 -3.19 2.93
C SER A 119 8.02 -3.63 1.80
N VAL A 120 8.01 -4.91 1.44
CA VAL A 120 8.79 -5.42 0.30
C VAL A 120 8.25 -4.88 -1.02
N LEU A 121 6.93 -4.83 -1.20
CA LEU A 121 6.30 -4.24 -2.37
C LEU A 121 6.59 -2.74 -2.47
N GLU A 122 6.53 -2.01 -1.36
CA GLU A 122 6.89 -0.59 -1.29
C GLU A 122 8.34 -0.39 -1.75
N ASN A 123 9.29 -1.15 -1.21
CA ASN A 123 10.70 -1.05 -1.58
C ASN A 123 10.94 -1.47 -3.05
N LYS A 124 10.19 -2.44 -3.57
CA LYS A 124 10.30 -2.91 -4.96
C LYS A 124 9.65 -1.96 -5.97
N ILE A 125 8.64 -1.19 -5.56
CA ILE A 125 7.96 -0.23 -6.45
C ILE A 125 8.60 1.16 -6.34
N ILE A 126 9.05 1.53 -5.14
CA ILE A 126 9.62 2.83 -4.80
C ILE A 126 11.06 2.59 -4.32
N HIS A 127 11.96 2.36 -5.27
CA HIS A 127 13.39 2.22 -4.98
C HIS A 127 14.06 3.54 -4.59
N TRP A 128 13.41 4.69 -4.82
CA TRP A 128 13.98 6.02 -4.61
C TRP A 128 13.67 6.66 -3.24
N LYS A 129 13.15 5.89 -2.28
CA LYS A 129 13.11 6.37 -0.89
C LYS A 129 14.55 6.43 -0.37
N GLY A 130 15.08 7.63 -0.22
CA GLY A 130 16.41 7.84 0.36
C GLY A 130 16.54 7.08 1.69
N HIS A 131 17.59 6.29 1.81
CA HIS A 131 18.05 5.80 3.12
C HIS A 131 18.37 7.03 3.97
N ASN A 132 17.58 7.25 5.02
CA ASN A 132 18.08 7.91 6.22
C ASN A 132 18.42 6.81 7.22
#